data_AF-A0A4Q0Y0Q1-F1
#
_entry.id   AF-A0A4Q0Y0Q1-F1
#
_cell.length_a   1.000
_cell.length_b   1.000
_cell.length_c   1.000
_cell.angle_alpha   90.00
_cell.angle_beta   90.00
_cell.angle_gamma   90.00
#
_symmetry.space_group_name_H-M   'P 1'
#
loop_
_entity.id
_entity.type
_entity.pdbx_description
1 polymer ?
#
loop_
_entity_poly.entity_id
_entity_poly.type
_entity_poly.pdbx_seq_one_letter_code
_entity_poly.pdbx_strand_id
1 'polypeptide(L)'
;MAGEQPNQNQPDPATTSTPNNTTPPENNQGADENLDIATIEDGIRKDEARLTIMQEQFTTATDKINDEFESTLASNPNSLFSDEELEKLASDSNIVEKNKMLRNRFEKFRDEKLTAKREEIGNFEKQLQGRRGQFDILSESNKFSKENPDVDMEALAEYIQEDLSPRKKKELRDQAKTKFDFLTLANEEFKKANPPENEEDKNLPPDLSGVNGASGNNSYSDDIDREKYLKSIGIGR
;
A
#
# COMPACT_ATOMS: atom_id res chain seq x y z
N MET A 1 13.57 64.43 44.81
CA MET A 1 13.70 63.26 45.69
C MET A 1 12.65 62.25 45.27
N ALA A 2 13.11 61.04 44.92
CA ALA A 2 12.39 59.76 44.73
C ALA A 2 11.15 59.76 43.79
N GLY A 3 10.97 58.85 42.84
CA GLY A 3 11.61 57.55 42.61
C GLY A 3 10.55 56.59 42.08
N GLU A 4 10.82 56.02 40.90
CA GLU A 4 10.51 54.65 40.45
C GLU A 4 9.05 54.13 40.28
N GLN A 5 8.74 53.93 38.98
CA GLN A 5 8.06 52.80 38.31
C GLN A 5 6.60 52.41 38.60
N PRO A 6 5.71 52.45 37.57
CA PRO A 6 4.49 51.67 37.53
C PRO A 6 4.74 50.26 36.96
N ASN A 7 4.31 49.26 37.72
CA ASN A 7 4.27 47.85 37.36
C ASN A 7 3.31 47.62 36.18
N GLN A 8 3.84 47.10 35.07
CA GLN A 8 3.09 46.64 33.91
C GLN A 8 2.52 45.24 34.22
N ASN A 9 1.21 45.06 34.05
CA ASN A 9 0.62 43.73 33.81
C ASN A 9 -0.62 43.90 32.93
N GLN A 10 -0.38 43.94 31.61
CA GLN A 10 -1.37 43.56 30.60
C GLN A 10 -1.36 42.03 30.47
N PRO A 11 -2.52 41.36 30.37
CA PRO A 11 -2.61 40.06 29.77
C PRO A 11 -2.88 40.24 28.27
N ASP A 12 -1.88 39.91 27.46
CA ASP A 12 -2.02 39.70 26.01
C ASP A 12 -1.88 38.20 25.69
N PRO A 13 -2.32 37.77 24.50
CA PRO A 13 -3.10 36.56 24.29
C PRO A 13 -2.26 35.29 24.12
N ALA A 14 -2.88 34.17 24.50
CA ALA A 14 -2.36 32.82 24.32
C ALA A 14 -2.06 32.55 22.83
N THR A 15 -0.79 32.57 22.48
CA THR A 15 -0.25 31.95 21.29
C THR A 15 -0.06 30.45 21.53
N THR A 16 -0.54 29.71 20.55
CA THR A 16 -0.36 28.28 20.28
C THR A 16 1.08 27.81 20.45
N SER A 17 1.28 26.73 21.21
CA SER A 17 2.47 25.87 21.15
C SER A 17 2.07 24.47 21.60
N THR A 18 1.65 23.63 20.66
CA THR A 18 1.47 22.19 20.89
C THR A 18 2.85 21.54 21.00
N PRO A 19 3.18 20.77 22.06
CA PRO A 19 4.44 20.06 22.12
C PRO A 19 4.43 18.88 21.15
N ASN A 20 5.40 18.87 20.23
CA ASN A 20 5.83 17.67 19.50
C ASN A 20 6.24 16.61 20.52
N ASN A 21 5.45 15.54 20.65
CA ASN A 21 5.86 14.33 21.33
C ASN A 21 6.19 13.26 20.29
N THR A 22 7.42 13.33 19.77
CA THR A 22 8.01 12.28 18.96
C THR A 22 8.58 11.23 19.90
N THR A 23 7.79 10.23 20.26
CA THR A 23 8.30 9.02 20.90
C THR A 23 8.73 8.05 19.79
N PRO A 24 9.99 7.55 19.77
CA PRO A 24 10.38 6.46 18.88
C PRO A 24 9.61 5.20 19.27
N PRO A 25 9.20 4.33 18.32
CA PRO A 25 8.58 3.07 18.70
C PRO A 25 9.65 2.19 19.36
N GLU A 26 9.50 1.98 20.67
CA GLU A 26 10.20 0.94 21.41
C GLU A 26 9.80 -0.42 20.85
N ASN A 27 10.83 -1.19 20.53
CA ASN A 27 10.80 -2.57 20.10
C ASN A 27 10.28 -3.43 21.26
N ASN A 28 9.00 -3.82 21.21
CA ASN A 28 8.43 -4.83 22.10
C ASN A 28 8.18 -6.11 21.32
N GLN A 29 9.06 -7.08 21.56
CA GLN A 29 8.93 -8.48 21.20
C GLN A 29 7.63 -9.06 21.79
N GLY A 30 6.91 -9.84 20.97
CA GLY A 30 5.71 -10.58 21.36
C GLY A 30 4.40 -9.93 20.89
N ALA A 31 4.27 -9.63 19.61
CA ALA A 31 2.99 -9.20 19.04
C ALA A 31 2.18 -10.44 18.64
N ASP A 32 0.99 -10.58 19.21
CA ASP A 32 -0.13 -11.30 18.59
C ASP A 32 -0.29 -10.76 17.16
N GLU A 33 0.25 -11.46 16.16
CA GLU A 33 0.21 -11.06 14.74
C GLU A 33 -1.18 -11.17 14.10
N ASN A 34 -2.22 -11.45 14.90
CA ASN A 34 -3.57 -11.02 14.58
C ASN A 34 -3.74 -9.53 14.94
N LEU A 35 -2.92 -8.66 14.34
CA LEU A 35 -3.29 -7.27 14.11
C LEU A 35 -4.72 -7.28 13.56
N ASP A 36 -5.65 -6.86 14.40
CA ASP A 36 -7.06 -7.22 14.29
C ASP A 36 -7.63 -6.76 12.94
N ILE A 37 -7.69 -7.69 11.99
CA ILE A 37 -8.23 -7.48 10.64
C ILE A 37 -9.63 -6.89 10.74
N ALA A 38 -10.41 -7.28 11.75
CA ALA A 38 -11.74 -6.74 11.99
C ALA A 38 -11.69 -5.26 12.43
N THR A 39 -10.72 -4.86 13.24
CA THR A 39 -10.49 -3.44 13.59
C THR A 39 -10.08 -2.61 12.38
N ILE A 40 -9.22 -3.13 11.50
CA ILE A 40 -8.82 -2.43 10.27
C ILE A 40 -10.01 -2.33 9.31
N GLU A 41 -10.78 -3.41 9.15
CA GLU A 41 -11.99 -3.42 8.32
C GLU A 41 -13.04 -2.43 8.82
N ASP A 42 -13.31 -2.39 10.13
CA ASP A 42 -14.23 -1.43 10.73
C ASP A 42 -13.75 0.01 10.55
N GLY A 43 -12.44 0.25 10.65
CA GLY A 43 -11.81 1.53 10.31
C GLY A 43 -12.11 1.96 8.88
N ILE A 44 -11.88 1.06 7.90
CA ILE A 44 -12.16 1.32 6.48
C ILE A 44 -13.63 1.65 6.26
N ARG A 45 -14.56 0.89 6.85
CA ARG A 45 -16.00 1.16 6.72
C ARG A 45 -16.39 2.54 7.28
N LYS A 46 -15.82 2.93 8.42
CA LYS A 46 -16.03 4.28 8.98
C LYS A 46 -15.51 5.37 8.06
N ASP A 47 -14.32 5.17 7.50
CA ASP A 47 -13.73 6.12 6.55
C ASP A 47 -14.53 6.21 5.25
N GLU A 48 -15.08 5.10 4.76
CA GLU A 48 -15.99 5.07 3.61
C GLU A 48 -17.26 5.90 3.88
N ALA A 49 -17.90 5.70 5.04
CA ALA A 49 -19.05 6.49 5.43
C ALA A 49 -18.71 7.99 5.54
N ARG A 50 -17.52 8.31 6.09
CA ARG A 50 -17.03 9.69 6.15
C ARG A 50 -16.83 10.29 4.76
N LEU A 51 -16.26 9.53 3.82
CA LEU A 51 -16.08 9.97 2.44
C LEU A 51 -17.43 10.29 1.79
N THR A 52 -18.43 9.42 1.96
CA THR A 52 -19.79 9.66 1.48
C THR A 52 -20.36 10.98 2.01
N ILE A 53 -20.24 11.22 3.33
CA ILE A 53 -20.69 12.47 3.95
C ILE A 53 -19.96 13.68 3.34
N MET A 54 -18.65 13.61 3.13
CA MET A 54 -17.89 14.70 2.52
C MET A 54 -18.33 14.98 1.07
N GLN A 55 -18.60 13.94 0.29
CA GLN A 55 -19.11 14.07 -1.08
C GLN A 55 -20.53 14.65 -1.13
N GLU A 56 -21.39 14.28 -0.19
CA GLU A 56 -22.74 14.86 -0.02
C GLU A 56 -22.66 16.35 0.34
N GLN A 57 -21.76 16.71 1.27
CA GLN A 57 -21.52 18.11 1.64
C GLN A 57 -20.99 18.92 0.46
N PHE A 58 -20.11 18.35 -0.37
CA PHE A 58 -19.61 19.00 -1.58
C PHE A 58 -20.72 19.22 -2.61
N THR A 59 -21.58 18.21 -2.82
CA THR A 59 -22.74 18.33 -3.71
C THR A 59 -23.69 19.41 -3.21
N THR A 60 -24.03 19.39 -1.92
CA THR A 60 -24.89 20.40 -1.29
C THR A 60 -24.31 21.81 -1.43
N ALA A 61 -23.00 21.97 -1.26
CA ALA A 61 -22.33 23.26 -1.45
C ALA A 61 -22.33 23.70 -2.92
N THR A 62 -22.19 22.76 -3.85
CA THR A 62 -22.28 23.01 -5.29
C THR A 62 -23.67 23.46 -5.70
N ASP A 63 -24.72 22.81 -5.18
CA ASP A 63 -26.11 23.15 -5.49
C ASP A 63 -26.49 24.54 -4.98
N LYS A 64 -25.97 24.93 -3.81
CA LYS A 64 -26.24 26.23 -3.18
C LYS A 64 -25.36 27.37 -3.66
N ILE A 65 -24.34 27.10 -4.47
CA ILE A 65 -23.30 28.10 -4.77
C ILE A 65 -23.85 29.32 -5.53
N ASN A 66 -24.83 29.10 -6.41
CA ASN A 66 -25.52 30.17 -7.13
C ASN A 66 -26.31 31.04 -6.16
N ASP A 67 -27.14 30.43 -5.31
CA ASP A 67 -27.96 31.14 -4.33
C ASP A 67 -27.09 31.92 -3.34
N GLU A 68 -25.97 31.35 -2.90
CA GLU A 68 -25.00 32.02 -2.03
C GLU A 68 -24.34 33.21 -2.73
N PHE A 69 -23.98 33.07 -4.01
CA PHE A 69 -23.43 34.17 -4.79
C PHE A 69 -24.44 35.31 -4.95
N GLU A 70 -25.68 35.00 -5.35
CA GLU A 70 -26.74 35.99 -5.51
C GLU A 70 -27.09 36.68 -4.19
N SER A 71 -27.20 35.92 -3.09
CA SER A 71 -27.43 36.47 -1.75
C SER A 71 -26.28 37.39 -1.31
N THR A 72 -25.03 37.01 -1.60
CA THR A 72 -23.86 37.85 -1.29
C THR A 72 -23.87 39.12 -2.14
N LEU A 73 -24.19 39.01 -3.42
CA LEU A 73 -24.29 40.15 -4.34
C LEU A 73 -25.38 41.13 -3.91
N ALA A 74 -26.53 40.63 -3.46
CA ALA A 74 -27.65 41.47 -3.01
C ALA A 74 -27.39 42.16 -1.66
N SER A 75 -26.72 41.48 -0.74
CA SER A 75 -26.51 41.97 0.63
C SER A 75 -25.23 42.78 0.81
N ASN A 76 -24.15 42.41 0.11
CA ASN A 76 -22.84 43.03 0.23
C ASN A 76 -22.04 42.93 -1.09
N PRO A 77 -22.42 43.70 -2.14
CA PRO A 77 -21.77 43.66 -3.44
C PRO A 77 -20.26 43.98 -3.39
N ASN A 78 -19.83 44.83 -2.44
CA ASN A 78 -18.44 45.22 -2.25
C ASN A 78 -17.54 44.06 -1.78
N SER A 79 -18.12 42.97 -1.29
CA SER A 79 -17.36 41.75 -0.97
C SER A 79 -16.94 40.98 -2.23
N LEU A 80 -17.63 41.19 -3.35
CA LEU A 80 -17.40 40.50 -4.60
C LEU A 80 -16.69 41.39 -5.63
N PHE A 81 -16.99 42.69 -5.65
CA PHE A 81 -16.51 43.63 -6.66
C PHE A 81 -15.89 44.88 -6.01
N SER A 82 -14.91 45.49 -6.69
CA SER A 82 -14.42 46.83 -6.29
C SER A 82 -15.43 47.92 -6.66
N ASP A 83 -15.27 49.11 -6.07
CA ASP A 83 -16.12 50.27 -6.38
C ASP A 83 -16.10 50.62 -7.88
N GLU A 84 -14.92 50.54 -8.55
CA GLU A 84 -14.85 50.80 -9.99
C GLU A 84 -15.55 49.71 -10.82
N GLU A 85 -15.53 48.46 -10.36
CA GLU A 85 -16.25 47.36 -11.01
C GLU A 85 -17.77 47.53 -10.85
N LEU A 86 -18.22 47.99 -9.69
CA LEU A 86 -19.64 48.28 -9.44
C LEU A 86 -20.14 49.47 -10.24
N GLU A 87 -19.34 50.52 -10.42
CA GLU A 87 -19.68 51.64 -11.29
C GLU A 87 -19.82 51.18 -12.76
N LYS A 88 -18.93 50.29 -13.23
CA LYS A 88 -19.07 49.66 -14.56
C LYS A 88 -20.32 48.80 -14.69
N LEU A 89 -20.71 48.08 -13.64
CA LEU A 89 -21.95 47.30 -13.62
C LEU A 89 -23.19 48.20 -13.60
N ALA A 90 -23.14 49.37 -12.97
CA ALA A 90 -24.25 50.32 -12.86
C ALA A 90 -24.39 51.25 -14.09
N SER A 91 -23.30 51.59 -14.76
CA SER A 91 -23.26 52.45 -15.96
C SER A 91 -23.95 51.82 -17.18
N ASP A 92 -24.21 52.58 -18.24
CA ASP A 92 -24.74 52.09 -19.53
C ASP A 92 -23.75 51.23 -20.35
N SER A 93 -22.74 50.67 -19.68
CA SER A 93 -21.77 49.75 -20.26
C SER A 93 -22.44 48.58 -20.99
N ASN A 94 -21.78 48.07 -22.03
CA ASN A 94 -22.30 47.00 -22.87
C ASN A 94 -22.69 45.76 -22.03
N ILE A 95 -23.91 45.24 -22.25
CA ILE A 95 -24.45 44.04 -21.60
C ILE A 95 -23.48 42.85 -21.66
N VAL A 96 -22.76 42.69 -22.78
CA VAL A 96 -21.77 41.63 -22.95
C VAL A 96 -20.64 41.74 -21.95
N GLU A 97 -20.14 42.95 -21.70
CA GLU A 97 -19.05 43.21 -20.77
C GLU A 97 -19.49 42.97 -19.32
N LYS A 98 -20.69 43.43 -18.96
CA LYS A 98 -21.29 43.19 -17.64
C LYS A 98 -21.49 41.70 -17.37
N ASN A 99 -22.05 40.96 -18.32
CA ASN A 99 -22.23 39.51 -18.20
C ASN A 99 -20.89 38.78 -18.04
N LYS A 100 -19.86 39.21 -18.77
CA LYS A 100 -18.51 38.65 -18.61
C LYS A 100 -17.95 38.90 -17.22
N MET A 101 -18.11 40.12 -16.69
CA MET A 101 -17.66 40.48 -15.34
C MET A 101 -18.38 39.65 -14.26
N LEU A 102 -19.70 39.51 -14.37
CA LEU A 102 -20.50 38.67 -13.46
C LEU A 102 -20.08 37.19 -13.52
N ARG A 103 -19.94 36.62 -14.72
CA ARG A 103 -19.52 35.22 -14.90
C ARG A 103 -18.14 34.96 -14.33
N ASN A 104 -17.16 35.79 -14.67
CA ASN A 104 -15.79 35.65 -14.16
C ASN A 104 -15.76 35.73 -12.63
N ARG A 105 -16.55 36.64 -12.04
CA ARG A 105 -16.59 36.77 -10.58
C ARG A 105 -17.29 35.58 -9.93
N PHE A 106 -18.36 35.09 -10.52
CA PHE A 106 -19.04 33.88 -10.08
C PHE A 106 -18.11 32.66 -10.14
N GLU A 107 -17.38 32.46 -11.24
CA GLU A 107 -16.41 31.38 -11.38
C GLU A 107 -15.33 31.45 -10.29
N LYS A 108 -14.78 32.65 -10.03
CA LYS A 108 -13.81 32.85 -8.95
C LYS A 108 -14.40 32.54 -7.57
N PHE A 109 -15.60 33.03 -7.29
CA PHE A 109 -16.31 32.77 -6.03
C PHE A 109 -16.56 31.27 -5.82
N ARG A 110 -17.05 30.58 -6.86
CA ARG A 110 -17.24 29.13 -6.86
C ARG A 110 -15.93 28.41 -6.60
N ASP A 111 -14.87 28.77 -7.30
CA ASP A 111 -13.58 28.09 -7.19
C ASP A 111 -12.97 28.31 -5.79
N GLU A 112 -13.05 29.51 -5.22
CA GLU A 112 -12.62 29.80 -3.85
C GLU A 112 -13.38 28.95 -2.80
N LYS A 113 -14.68 28.72 -3.01
CA LYS A 113 -15.53 27.96 -2.08
C LYS A 113 -15.37 26.44 -2.22
N LEU A 114 -15.20 25.95 -3.45
CA LEU A 114 -15.26 24.52 -3.75
C LEU A 114 -13.87 23.87 -3.86
N THR A 115 -12.81 24.62 -4.19
CA THR A 115 -11.48 24.03 -4.42
C THR A 115 -10.92 23.37 -3.16
N ALA A 116 -10.94 24.08 -2.02
CA ALA A 116 -10.43 23.52 -0.76
C ALA A 116 -11.16 22.23 -0.36
N LYS A 117 -12.50 22.18 -0.52
CA LYS A 117 -13.30 20.98 -0.23
C LYS A 117 -13.00 19.84 -1.20
N ARG A 118 -12.83 20.15 -2.50
CA ARG A 118 -12.47 19.16 -3.51
C ARG A 118 -11.10 18.56 -3.23
N GLU A 119 -10.12 19.39 -2.85
CA GLU A 119 -8.78 18.93 -2.49
C GLU A 119 -8.79 18.07 -1.23
N GLU A 120 -9.55 18.47 -0.22
CA GLU A 120 -9.74 17.71 1.02
C GLU A 120 -10.30 16.30 0.73
N ILE A 121 -11.36 16.23 -0.08
CA ILE A 121 -11.95 14.96 -0.53
C ILE A 121 -10.92 14.12 -1.28
N GLY A 122 -10.23 14.71 -2.27
CA GLY A 122 -9.23 13.98 -3.06
C GLY A 122 -8.05 13.46 -2.23
N ASN A 123 -7.62 14.20 -1.20
CA ASN A 123 -6.59 13.74 -0.27
C ASN A 123 -7.09 12.60 0.61
N PHE A 124 -8.32 12.70 1.12
CA PHE A 124 -8.92 11.67 1.94
C PHE A 124 -9.17 10.37 1.14
N GLU A 125 -9.63 10.47 -0.10
CA GLU A 125 -9.79 9.32 -1.01
C GLU A 125 -8.47 8.58 -1.23
N LYS A 126 -7.37 9.30 -1.46
CA LYS A 126 -6.03 8.69 -1.60
C LYS A 126 -5.60 7.94 -0.34
N GLN A 127 -5.84 8.53 0.84
CA GLN A 127 -5.54 7.89 2.13
C GLN A 127 -6.39 6.63 2.34
N LEU A 128 -7.68 6.68 2.02
CA LEU A 128 -8.57 5.53 2.11
C LEU A 128 -8.16 4.42 1.13
N GLN A 129 -7.80 4.77 -0.11
CA GLN A 129 -7.29 3.81 -1.08
C GLN A 129 -6.00 3.14 -0.59
N GLY A 130 -5.08 3.90 0.01
CA GLY A 130 -3.88 3.35 0.63
C GLY A 130 -4.19 2.33 1.73
N ARG A 131 -5.13 2.66 2.62
CA ARG A 131 -5.58 1.76 3.71
C ARG A 131 -6.27 0.51 3.19
N ARG A 132 -7.15 0.62 2.19
CA ARG A 132 -7.75 -0.55 1.51
C ARG A 132 -6.66 -1.44 0.90
N GLY A 133 -5.68 -0.86 0.24
CA GLY A 133 -4.56 -1.60 -0.33
C GLY A 133 -3.75 -2.39 0.71
N GLN A 134 -3.52 -1.80 1.89
CA GLN A 134 -2.87 -2.47 3.02
C GLN A 134 -3.73 -3.59 3.60
N PHE A 135 -5.01 -3.33 3.83
CA PHE A 135 -5.96 -4.34 4.30
C PHE A 135 -6.02 -5.55 3.38
N ASP A 136 -6.10 -5.34 2.07
CA ASP A 136 -6.09 -6.42 1.09
C ASP A 136 -4.81 -7.27 1.16
N ILE A 137 -3.65 -6.66 1.43
CA ILE A 137 -2.39 -7.41 1.60
C ILE A 137 -2.45 -8.23 2.89
N LEU A 138 -2.82 -7.60 4.00
CA LEU A 138 -2.87 -8.25 5.31
C LEU A 138 -3.90 -9.39 5.34
N SER A 139 -5.07 -9.18 4.76
CA SER A 139 -6.13 -10.19 4.68
C SER A 139 -5.68 -11.43 3.92
N GLU A 140 -5.06 -11.24 2.73
CA GLU A 140 -4.61 -12.37 1.91
C GLU A 140 -3.37 -13.05 2.52
N SER A 141 -2.48 -12.29 3.15
CA SER A 141 -1.35 -12.84 3.92
C SER A 141 -1.85 -13.69 5.08
N ASN A 142 -2.77 -13.19 5.90
CA ASN A 142 -3.31 -13.90 7.05
C ASN A 142 -4.10 -15.16 6.61
N LYS A 143 -4.84 -15.07 5.50
CA LYS A 143 -5.48 -16.23 4.88
C LYS A 143 -4.44 -17.28 4.46
N PHE A 144 -3.38 -16.86 3.79
CA PHE A 144 -2.31 -17.75 3.35
C PHE A 144 -1.61 -18.44 4.53
N SER A 145 -1.27 -17.71 5.59
CA SER A 145 -0.64 -18.28 6.81
C SER A 145 -1.55 -19.28 7.52
N LYS A 146 -2.87 -19.05 7.53
CA LYS A 146 -3.84 -20.00 8.09
C LYS A 146 -3.95 -21.29 7.28
N GLU A 147 -3.85 -21.21 5.95
CA GLU A 147 -3.89 -22.37 5.06
C GLU A 147 -2.53 -23.10 4.97
N ASN A 148 -1.42 -22.42 5.26
CA ASN A 148 -0.06 -22.94 5.22
C ASN A 148 0.66 -22.68 6.55
N PRO A 149 0.26 -23.33 7.66
CA PRO A 149 0.83 -23.09 8.99
C PRO A 149 2.28 -23.55 9.12
N ASP A 150 2.78 -24.35 8.17
CA ASP A 150 4.15 -24.82 8.04
C ASP A 150 5.10 -23.78 7.40
N VAL A 151 4.54 -22.73 6.81
CA VAL A 151 5.32 -21.70 6.12
C VAL A 151 5.69 -20.59 7.09
N ASP A 152 6.99 -20.35 7.22
CA ASP A 152 7.52 -19.16 7.86
C ASP A 152 7.30 -17.95 6.93
N MET A 153 6.37 -17.08 7.33
CA MET A 153 5.99 -15.90 6.54
C MET A 153 7.12 -14.86 6.47
N GLU A 154 7.98 -14.79 7.48
CA GLU A 154 9.11 -13.87 7.51
C GLU A 154 10.16 -14.34 6.50
N ALA A 155 10.52 -15.62 6.53
CA ALA A 155 11.45 -16.22 5.57
C ALA A 155 10.91 -16.17 4.12
N LEU A 156 9.62 -16.41 3.92
CA LEU A 156 9.00 -16.27 2.59
C LEU A 156 9.02 -14.82 2.11
N ALA A 157 8.77 -13.85 3.00
CA ALA A 157 8.82 -12.44 2.66
C ALA A 157 10.24 -11.98 2.30
N GLU A 158 11.25 -12.42 3.04
CA GLU A 158 12.67 -12.16 2.76
C GLU A 158 13.07 -12.75 1.40
N TYR A 159 12.74 -14.03 1.15
CA TYR A 159 12.98 -14.66 -0.15
C TYR A 159 12.30 -13.88 -1.29
N ILE A 160 11.03 -13.48 -1.11
CA ILE A 160 10.34 -12.68 -2.10
C ILE A 160 11.04 -11.34 -2.28
N GLN A 161 11.57 -10.68 -1.25
CA GLN A 161 12.16 -9.35 -1.40
C GLN A 161 13.56 -9.38 -1.97
N GLU A 162 14.42 -10.26 -1.48
CA GLU A 162 15.86 -10.23 -1.72
C GLU A 162 16.29 -11.25 -2.77
N ASP A 163 15.83 -12.50 -2.66
CA ASP A 163 16.31 -13.61 -3.48
C ASP A 163 15.55 -13.78 -4.79
N LEU A 164 14.26 -13.45 -4.79
CA LEU A 164 13.42 -13.62 -5.97
C LEU A 164 13.76 -12.55 -7.00
N SER A 165 14.35 -12.98 -8.13
CA SER A 165 14.77 -12.05 -9.19
C SER A 165 13.61 -11.19 -9.71
N PRO A 166 13.87 -9.94 -10.16
CA PRO A 166 12.82 -9.07 -10.71
C PRO A 166 12.04 -9.68 -11.87
N ARG A 167 12.71 -10.49 -12.70
CA ARG A 167 12.07 -11.21 -13.80
C ARG A 167 11.09 -12.26 -13.28
N LYS A 168 11.51 -13.10 -12.34
CA LYS A 168 10.65 -14.14 -11.76
C LYS A 168 9.50 -13.52 -10.96
N LYS A 169 9.74 -12.47 -10.17
CA LYS A 169 8.69 -11.65 -9.53
C LYS A 169 7.62 -11.21 -10.51
N LYS A 170 8.03 -10.70 -11.68
CA LYS A 170 7.11 -10.27 -12.73
C LYS A 170 6.34 -11.46 -13.30
N GLU A 171 7.02 -12.56 -13.63
CA GLU A 171 6.37 -13.78 -14.13
C GLU A 171 5.31 -14.30 -13.14
N LEU A 172 5.61 -14.34 -11.84
CA LEU A 172 4.64 -14.74 -10.82
C LEU A 172 3.46 -13.77 -10.73
N ARG A 173 3.70 -12.45 -10.82
CA ARG A 173 2.62 -11.45 -10.85
C ARG A 173 1.73 -11.57 -12.08
N ASP A 174 2.30 -11.86 -13.23
CA ASP A 174 1.56 -12.00 -14.49
C ASP A 174 0.70 -13.29 -14.49
N GLN A 175 1.12 -14.31 -13.74
CA GLN A 175 0.37 -15.57 -13.57
C GLN A 175 -0.68 -15.51 -12.46
N ALA A 176 -0.42 -14.76 -11.39
CA ALA A 176 -1.32 -14.61 -10.26
C ALA A 176 -2.54 -13.76 -10.62
N LYS A 177 -3.74 -14.23 -10.24
CA LYS A 177 -4.98 -13.42 -10.37
C LYS A 177 -5.27 -12.63 -9.10
N THR A 178 -4.82 -13.15 -7.96
CA THR A 178 -4.99 -12.56 -6.64
C THR A 178 -3.65 -12.48 -5.91
N LYS A 179 -3.61 -11.69 -4.83
CA LYS A 179 -2.42 -11.64 -3.95
C LYS A 179 -2.17 -13.00 -3.28
N PHE A 180 -3.22 -13.74 -2.99
CA PHE A 180 -3.13 -15.12 -2.49
C PHE A 180 -2.48 -16.07 -3.49
N ASP A 181 -2.87 -16.01 -4.76
CA ASP A 181 -2.24 -16.83 -5.82
C ASP A 181 -0.76 -16.50 -5.94
N PHE A 182 -0.41 -15.21 -5.83
CA PHE A 182 0.99 -14.78 -5.84
C PHE A 182 1.78 -15.40 -4.67
N LEU A 183 1.24 -15.36 -3.44
CA LEU A 183 1.88 -15.97 -2.27
C LEU A 183 2.02 -17.50 -2.44
N THR A 184 1.00 -18.15 -3.01
CA THR A 184 1.02 -19.58 -3.30
C THR A 184 2.14 -19.94 -4.29
N LEU A 185 2.21 -19.24 -5.42
CA LEU A 185 3.25 -19.45 -6.43
C LEU A 185 4.65 -19.11 -5.91
N ALA A 186 4.77 -18.05 -5.09
CA ALA A 186 6.03 -17.67 -4.47
C ALA A 186 6.50 -18.73 -3.46
N ASN A 187 5.59 -19.30 -2.68
CA ASN A 187 5.89 -20.39 -1.75
C ASN A 187 6.33 -21.66 -2.49
N GLU A 188 5.71 -21.99 -3.63
CA GLU A 188 6.17 -23.11 -4.46
C GLU A 188 7.61 -22.93 -4.94
N GLU A 189 8.00 -21.71 -5.34
CA GLU A 189 9.38 -21.40 -5.73
C GLU A 189 10.32 -21.39 -4.52
N PHE A 190 9.87 -20.89 -3.38
CA PHE A 190 10.61 -20.91 -2.12
C PHE A 190 10.93 -22.34 -1.68
N LYS A 191 9.95 -23.26 -1.73
CA LYS A 191 10.15 -24.69 -1.40
C LYS A 191 11.10 -25.39 -2.39
N LYS A 192 11.18 -24.97 -3.65
CA LYS A 192 12.17 -25.50 -4.62
C LYS A 192 13.58 -24.99 -4.34
N ALA A 193 13.71 -23.72 -3.94
CA ALA A 193 15.00 -23.11 -3.62
C ALA A 193 15.54 -23.58 -2.26
N ASN A 194 14.63 -23.87 -1.32
CA ASN A 194 14.90 -24.36 0.03
C ASN A 194 14.18 -25.69 0.23
N PRO A 195 14.64 -26.77 -0.43
CA PRO A 195 14.02 -28.08 -0.27
C PRO A 195 14.08 -28.47 1.22
N PRO A 196 12.97 -28.96 1.79
CA PRO A 196 13.00 -29.45 3.16
C PRO A 196 14.00 -30.60 3.25
N GLU A 197 14.83 -30.63 4.30
CA GLU A 197 15.91 -31.61 4.53
C GLU A 197 15.45 -33.09 4.50
N ASN A 198 14.14 -33.36 4.38
CA ASN A 198 13.54 -34.70 4.36
C ASN A 198 13.20 -35.26 2.96
N GLU A 199 13.49 -34.56 1.86
CA GLU A 199 13.23 -35.08 0.49
C GLU A 199 14.45 -35.66 -0.24
N GLU A 200 15.66 -35.62 0.33
CA GLU A 200 16.84 -36.24 -0.29
C GLU A 200 16.89 -37.78 -0.17
N ASP A 201 16.06 -38.40 0.67
CA ASP A 201 16.20 -39.84 1.00
C ASP A 201 15.45 -40.81 0.07
N LYS A 202 14.81 -40.31 -1.00
CA LYS A 202 14.05 -41.16 -1.95
C LYS A 202 14.76 -41.44 -3.28
N ASN A 203 15.87 -40.75 -3.56
CA ASN A 203 16.66 -40.93 -4.78
C ASN A 203 18.13 -41.24 -4.53
N LEU A 204 18.52 -41.55 -3.29
CA LEU A 204 19.84 -42.12 -3.03
C LEU A 204 19.89 -43.53 -3.65
N PRO A 205 20.88 -43.84 -4.50
CA PRO A 205 21.10 -45.22 -4.92
C PRO A 205 21.26 -46.09 -3.66
N PRO A 206 20.73 -47.33 -3.65
CA PRO A 206 20.77 -48.17 -2.47
C PRO A 206 22.19 -48.27 -1.92
N ASP A 207 22.34 -48.02 -0.62
CA ASP A 207 23.62 -48.08 0.06
C ASP A 207 24.24 -49.48 -0.12
N LEU A 208 25.34 -49.53 -0.88
CA LEU A 208 26.09 -50.75 -1.15
C LEU A 208 27.01 -51.14 0.03
N SER A 209 26.97 -50.43 1.16
CA SER A 209 27.75 -50.76 2.36
C SER A 209 27.36 -52.11 3.01
N GLY A 210 26.26 -52.73 2.58
CA GLY A 210 25.80 -54.04 3.04
C GLY A 210 26.28 -55.26 2.22
N VAL A 211 26.94 -55.08 1.07
CA VAL A 211 27.42 -56.22 0.23
C VAL A 211 28.91 -56.41 0.42
N ASN A 212 29.33 -56.69 1.65
CA ASN A 212 30.57 -57.40 1.92
C ASN A 212 30.42 -58.21 3.21
N GLY A 213 30.05 -59.48 3.05
CA GLY A 213 30.15 -60.44 4.15
C GLY A 213 29.06 -61.50 4.25
N ALA A 214 28.75 -62.23 3.18
CA ALA A 214 28.13 -63.56 3.32
C ALA A 214 28.64 -64.50 2.22
N SER A 215 29.24 -65.60 2.67
CA SER A 215 29.96 -66.60 1.89
C SER A 215 29.16 -67.19 0.72
N GLY A 216 29.80 -67.30 -0.44
CA GLY A 216 29.32 -68.13 -1.54
C GLY A 216 30.45 -68.43 -2.52
N ASN A 217 31.00 -69.64 -2.44
CA ASN A 217 31.91 -70.21 -3.44
C ASN A 217 31.34 -70.01 -4.85
N ASN A 218 32.07 -69.34 -5.75
CA ASN A 218 32.03 -69.69 -7.16
C ASN A 218 33.27 -69.15 -7.89
N SER A 219 34.01 -70.08 -8.46
CA SER A 219 35.11 -69.87 -9.38
C SER A 219 34.61 -69.12 -10.63
N TYR A 220 34.92 -67.83 -10.74
CA TYR A 220 34.82 -67.09 -11.99
C TYR A 220 36.19 -66.51 -12.34
N SER A 221 36.74 -66.98 -13.46
CA SER A 221 38.00 -66.54 -14.02
C SER A 221 37.81 -65.22 -14.78
N ASP A 222 38.22 -64.11 -14.16
CA ASP A 222 38.17 -62.74 -14.71
C ASP A 222 38.82 -62.60 -16.09
N ASP A 223 39.72 -63.52 -16.46
CA ASP A 223 40.45 -63.44 -17.73
C ASP A 223 39.58 -63.71 -18.96
N ILE A 224 38.53 -64.55 -18.85
CA ILE A 224 37.65 -64.90 -19.98
C ILE A 224 36.72 -63.74 -20.34
N ASP A 225 36.22 -63.02 -19.32
CA ASP A 225 35.30 -61.89 -19.53
C ASP A 225 36.05 -60.64 -20.02
N ARG A 226 37.30 -60.47 -19.62
CA ARG A 226 38.18 -59.42 -20.13
C ARG A 226 38.52 -59.62 -21.61
N GLU A 227 38.83 -60.85 -22.05
CA GLU A 227 39.08 -61.13 -23.47
C GLU A 227 37.83 -60.95 -24.34
N LYS A 228 36.65 -61.37 -23.86
CA LYS A 228 35.38 -61.12 -24.55
C LYS A 228 35.09 -59.63 -24.70
N TYR A 229 35.32 -58.85 -23.63
CA TYR A 229 35.14 -57.41 -23.67
C TYR A 229 36.09 -56.75 -24.68
N LEU A 230 37.39 -57.08 -24.62
CA LEU A 230 38.38 -56.56 -25.57
C LEU A 230 38.07 -56.91 -27.03
N LYS A 231 37.52 -58.10 -27.28
CA LYS A 231 37.08 -58.51 -28.61
C LYS A 231 35.83 -57.75 -29.07
N SER A 232 34.90 -57.46 -28.16
CA SER A 232 33.66 -56.71 -28.46
C SER A 232 33.90 -55.24 -28.81
N ILE A 233 34.98 -54.64 -28.28
CA ILE A 233 35.38 -53.26 -28.60
C ILE A 233 36.43 -53.19 -29.72
N GLY A 234 36.74 -54.31 -30.37
CA GLY A 234 37.64 -54.37 -31.53
C GLY A 234 39.14 -54.24 -31.21
N ILE A 235 39.54 -54.45 -29.95
CA ILE A 235 40.93 -54.27 -29.48
C ILE A 235 41.62 -55.62 -29.20
N GLY A 236 40.87 -56.71 -29.00
CA GLY A 236 41.43 -58.05 -28.78
C GLY A 236 41.85 -58.74 -30.08
N ARG A 237 43.12 -59.17 -30.18
CA ARG A 237 43.59 -60.11 -31.21
C ARG A 237 43.17 -61.54 -30.86
#